data_AF-A0A7W0UMR7-F1
#
_entry.id   AF-A0A7W0UMR7-F1
#
_cell.length_a   1.000
_cell.length_b   1.000
_cell.length_c   1.000
_cell.angle_alpha   90.00
_cell.angle_beta   90.00
_cell.angle_gamma   90.00
#
_symmetry.space_group_name_H-M   'P 1'
#
loop_
_entity.id
_entity.type
_entity.pdbx_description
1 polymer ?
#
loop_
_entity_poly.entity_id
_entity_poly.type
_entity_poly.pdbx_seq_one_letter_code
_entity_poly.pdbx_strand_id
1 'polypeptide(L)'
;QGFTLIELLVVIIIIGILLAIAVPSYLGFRDRANNNAAKANLRAALPAAEAYFADFGTYATMDKPALIAVDSGISDSLTVASVTAITYCLAENVGGKLWSVRGPGAGASDYKTNLTCA
;
A
#
# COMPACT_ATOMS: atom_id res chain seq x y z
N GLN A 1 8.76 -52.63 -1.11
CA GLN A 1 8.39 -51.88 0.11
C GLN A 1 7.55 -50.71 -0.34
N GLY A 2 6.25 -50.76 -0.08
CA GLY A 2 5.30 -49.75 -0.54
C GLY A 2 4.62 -49.12 0.66
N PHE A 3 4.52 -47.79 0.65
CA PHE A 3 3.67 -47.06 1.58
C PHE A 3 2.23 -47.54 1.43
N THR A 4 1.54 -47.70 2.55
CA THR A 4 0.14 -48.11 2.54
C THR A 4 -0.73 -46.91 2.14
N LEU A 5 -1.82 -47.15 1.38
CA LEU A 5 -2.76 -46.08 1.01
C LEU A 5 -3.38 -45.38 2.23
N ILE A 6 -3.50 -46.11 3.34
CA ILE A 6 -4.06 -45.59 4.59
C ILE A 6 -3.10 -44.62 5.32
N GLU A 7 -1.78 -44.83 5.23
CA GLU A 7 -0.79 -43.89 5.76
C GLU A 7 -0.86 -42.54 5.05
N LEU A 8 -0.99 -42.54 3.73
CA LEU A 8 -1.12 -41.28 2.98
C LEU A 8 -2.48 -40.61 3.25
N LEU A 9 -3.54 -41.39 3.47
CA LEU A 9 -4.88 -40.86 3.75
C LEU A 9 -4.94 -40.12 5.09
N VAL A 10 -4.36 -40.63 6.17
CA VAL A 10 -4.38 -39.94 7.46
C VAL A 10 -3.56 -38.65 7.43
N VAL A 11 -2.45 -38.64 6.69
CA VAL A 11 -1.57 -37.48 6.56
C VAL A 11 -2.28 -36.32 5.86
N ILE A 12 -2.96 -36.58 4.74
CA ILE A 12 -3.70 -35.52 4.04
C ILE A 12 -4.88 -34.99 4.85
N ILE A 13 -5.50 -35.81 5.70
CA ILE A 13 -6.58 -35.37 6.61
C ILE A 13 -6.02 -34.38 7.64
N ILE A 14 -4.90 -34.73 8.28
CA ILE A 14 -4.27 -33.85 9.28
C ILE A 14 -3.81 -32.54 8.62
N ILE A 15 -3.17 -32.61 7.46
CA ILE A 15 -2.77 -31.41 6.70
C ILE A 15 -4.00 -30.58 6.31
N GLY A 16 -5.09 -31.22 5.88
CA GLY A 16 -6.34 -30.54 5.56
C GLY A 16 -6.92 -29.74 6.73
N ILE A 17 -6.91 -30.31 7.95
CA ILE A 17 -7.37 -29.64 9.16
C ILE A 17 -6.48 -28.44 9.49
N LEU A 18 -5.15 -28.60 9.40
CA LEU A 18 -4.21 -27.51 9.66
C LEU A 18 -4.36 -26.36 8.64
N LEU A 19 -4.51 -26.70 7.36
CA LEU A 19 -4.70 -25.70 6.30
C LEU A 19 -6.01 -24.92 6.45
N ALA A 20 -7.10 -25.58 6.87
CA ALA A 20 -8.38 -24.93 7.09
C ALA A 20 -8.29 -23.77 8.11
N ILE A 21 -7.43 -23.89 9.13
CA ILE A 21 -7.19 -22.84 10.12
C ILE A 21 -6.11 -21.85 9.66
N ALA A 22 -5.04 -22.36 9.03
CA ALA A 22 -3.88 -21.56 8.66
C ALA A 22 -4.19 -20.55 7.53
N VAL A 23 -4.94 -20.95 6.51
CA VAL A 23 -5.24 -20.11 5.34
C VAL A 23 -5.97 -18.81 5.70
N PRO A 24 -7.11 -18.80 6.42
CA PRO A 24 -7.79 -17.53 6.74
C PRO A 24 -6.95 -16.62 7.63
N SER A 25 -6.17 -17.18 8.56
CA SER A 25 -5.25 -16.42 9.42
C SER A 25 -4.15 -15.74 8.60
N TYR A 26 -3.53 -16.48 7.66
CA TYR A 26 -2.49 -15.99 6.78
C TYR A 26 -2.98 -14.86 5.86
N LEU A 27 -4.16 -15.02 5.25
CA LEU A 27 -4.76 -13.99 4.40
C LEU A 27 -5.03 -12.69 5.19
N GLY A 28 -5.58 -12.81 6.40
CA GLY A 28 -5.80 -11.64 7.26
C GLY A 28 -4.51 -10.95 7.70
N PHE A 29 -3.44 -11.70 7.97
CA PHE A 29 -2.12 -11.14 8.27
C PHE A 29 -1.54 -10.37 7.07
N ARG A 30 -1.58 -10.98 5.88
CA ARG A 30 -1.09 -10.37 4.64
C ARG A 30 -1.84 -9.08 4.32
N ASP A 31 -3.15 -9.07 4.51
CA ASP A 31 -3.98 -7.87 4.31
C ASP A 31 -3.61 -6.71 5.23
N ARG A 32 -3.38 -7.00 6.52
CA ARG A 32 -2.92 -5.97 7.47
C ARG A 32 -1.52 -5.46 7.13
N ALA A 33 -0.61 -6.37 6.75
CA ALA A 33 0.73 -6.00 6.31
C ALA A 33 0.70 -5.09 5.08
N ASN A 34 -0.09 -5.43 4.06
CA ASN A 34 -0.26 -4.61 2.86
C ASN A 34 -0.85 -3.23 3.18
N ASN A 35 -1.87 -3.17 4.03
CA ASN A 35 -2.46 -1.89 4.44
C ASN A 35 -1.47 -1.00 5.20
N ASN A 36 -0.64 -1.58 6.06
CA ASN A 36 0.39 -0.85 6.80
C ASN A 36 1.50 -0.36 5.87
N ALA A 37 1.94 -1.20 4.92
CA ALA A 37 2.92 -0.85 3.91
C ALA A 37 2.42 0.29 3.02
N ALA A 38 1.18 0.22 2.52
CA ALA A 38 0.60 1.28 1.69
C ALA A 38 0.57 2.63 2.42
N LYS A 39 0.13 2.64 3.69
CA LYS A 39 0.13 3.85 4.52
C LYS A 39 1.53 4.36 4.82
N ALA A 40 2.52 3.47 5.00
CA ALA A 40 3.91 3.84 5.23
C ALA A 40 4.52 4.49 3.98
N ASN A 41 4.29 3.92 2.80
CA ASN A 41 4.76 4.46 1.52
C ASN A 41 4.15 5.85 1.26
N LEU A 42 2.84 6.01 1.48
CA LEU A 42 2.18 7.32 1.37
C LEU A 42 2.76 8.33 2.37
N ARG A 43 3.01 7.93 3.62
CA ARG A 43 3.65 8.80 4.62
C ARG A 43 5.05 9.25 4.24
N ALA A 44 5.83 8.38 3.60
CA ALA A 44 7.16 8.70 3.11
C ALA A 44 7.11 9.69 1.94
N ALA A 45 6.06 9.65 1.12
CA ALA A 45 5.90 10.56 -0.03
C ALA A 45 5.37 11.97 0.34
N LEU A 46 4.67 12.12 1.48
CA LEU A 46 4.18 13.42 1.96
C LEU A 46 5.28 14.50 2.09
N PRO A 47 6.41 14.26 2.77
CA PRO A 47 7.47 15.27 2.90
C PRO A 47 8.10 15.61 1.55
N ALA A 48 8.17 14.67 0.61
CA ALA A 48 8.66 14.96 -0.73
C ALA A 48 7.74 15.92 -1.50
N ALA A 49 6.42 15.76 -1.34
CA ALA A 49 5.45 16.71 -1.88
C ALA A 49 5.58 18.09 -1.23
N GLU A 50 5.72 18.14 0.10
CA GLU A 50 5.90 19.41 0.81
C GLU A 50 7.21 20.12 0.41
N ALA A 51 8.29 19.37 0.19
CA ALA A 51 9.54 19.90 -0.35
C ALA A 51 9.36 20.43 -1.77
N TYR A 52 8.64 19.73 -2.64
CA TYR A 52 8.30 20.22 -3.98
C TYR A 52 7.58 21.57 -3.92
N PHE A 53 6.63 21.74 -3.01
CA PHE A 53 5.96 23.03 -2.83
C PHE A 53 6.89 24.12 -2.31
N ALA A 54 7.86 23.79 -1.45
CA ALA A 54 8.86 24.74 -0.98
C ALA A 54 9.74 25.27 -2.12
N ASP A 55 10.06 24.43 -3.10
CA ASP A 55 10.91 24.81 -4.24
C ASP A 55 10.14 25.56 -5.34
N PHE A 56 8.92 25.12 -5.67
CA PHE A 56 8.15 25.63 -6.82
C PHE A 56 6.98 26.56 -6.44
N GLY A 57 6.59 26.61 -5.17
CA GLY A 57 5.46 27.42 -4.68
C GLY A 57 4.07 26.95 -5.16
N THR A 58 3.97 25.76 -5.76
CA THR A 58 2.74 25.20 -6.30
C THR A 58 2.83 23.67 -6.40
N TYR A 59 1.71 22.95 -6.25
CA TYR A 59 1.65 21.51 -6.57
C TYR A 59 1.18 21.22 -8.00
N ALA A 60 0.78 22.23 -8.79
CA ALA A 60 0.04 22.03 -10.05
C ALA A 60 0.81 21.23 -11.11
N THR A 61 2.14 21.26 -11.08
CA THR A 61 3.04 20.54 -11.98
C THR A 61 3.73 19.36 -11.31
N MET A 62 3.31 19.01 -10.09
CA MET A 62 3.88 17.89 -9.35
C MET A 62 3.46 16.57 -9.99
N ASP A 63 4.44 15.73 -10.26
CA ASP A 63 4.26 14.38 -10.77
C ASP A 63 5.19 13.39 -10.04
N LYS A 64 5.05 12.09 -10.33
CA LYS A 64 5.85 11.05 -9.68
C LYS A 64 7.36 11.25 -9.93
N PRO A 65 7.84 11.51 -11.16
CA PRO A 65 9.25 11.80 -11.40
C PRO A 65 9.80 12.95 -10.56
N ALA A 66 9.06 14.05 -10.41
CA ALA A 66 9.47 15.17 -9.56
C ALA A 66 9.62 14.75 -8.10
N LEU A 67 8.70 13.91 -7.58
CA LEU A 67 8.80 13.39 -6.22
C LEU A 67 10.00 12.45 -6.04
N ILE A 68 10.28 11.57 -7.01
CA ILE A 68 11.44 10.67 -6.97
C ILE A 68 12.77 11.46 -7.01
N ALA A 69 12.79 12.60 -7.71
CA ALA A 69 13.97 13.47 -7.72
C ALA A 69 14.26 14.07 -6.34
N VAL A 70 13.24 14.25 -5.50
CA VAL A 70 13.38 14.68 -4.10
C VAL A 70 13.78 13.51 -3.20
N ASP A 71 13.09 12.37 -3.33
CA ASP A 71 13.40 11.16 -2.56
C ASP A 71 13.29 9.89 -3.43
N SER A 72 14.44 9.29 -3.70
CA SER A 72 14.54 8.03 -4.45
C SER A 72 13.96 6.81 -3.73
N GLY A 73 13.65 6.92 -2.43
CA GLY A 73 13.03 5.88 -1.61
C GLY A 73 11.50 5.78 -1.78
N ILE A 74 10.89 6.65 -2.59
CA ILE A 74 9.46 6.60 -2.88
C ILE A 74 9.11 5.34 -3.68
N SER A 75 8.02 4.69 -3.29
CA SER A 75 7.55 3.46 -3.92
C SER A 75 7.25 3.62 -5.40
N ASP A 76 7.58 2.58 -6.18
CA ASP A 76 7.30 2.55 -7.60
C ASP A 76 5.81 2.45 -7.95
N SER A 77 4.98 1.93 -7.04
CA SER A 77 3.53 1.88 -7.22
C SER A 77 2.82 3.15 -6.77
N LEU A 78 3.56 4.19 -6.34
CA LEU A 78 3.01 5.50 -6.04
C LEU A 78 2.48 6.14 -7.33
N THR A 79 1.32 6.77 -7.20
CA THR A 79 0.65 7.54 -8.25
C THR A 79 0.27 8.91 -7.69
N VAL A 80 0.53 9.96 -8.47
CA VAL A 80 0.00 11.29 -8.19
C VAL A 80 -1.38 11.36 -8.83
N ALA A 81 -2.43 11.21 -8.03
CA ALA A 81 -3.79 11.01 -8.52
C ALA A 81 -4.48 12.33 -8.89
N SER A 82 -4.23 13.40 -8.14
CA SER A 82 -4.67 14.74 -8.51
C SER A 82 -3.80 15.80 -7.86
N VAL A 83 -3.66 16.94 -8.53
CA VAL A 83 -2.91 18.10 -8.05
C VAL A 83 -3.66 19.37 -8.38
N THR A 84 -3.53 20.37 -7.51
CA THR A 84 -3.97 21.74 -7.73
C THR A 84 -2.81 22.67 -7.36
N ALA A 85 -3.02 23.99 -7.37
CA ALA A 85 -1.97 24.89 -6.88
C ALA A 85 -1.63 24.69 -5.40
N ILE A 86 -2.58 24.24 -4.57
CA ILE A 86 -2.48 24.24 -3.10
C ILE A 86 -2.84 22.91 -2.44
N THR A 87 -3.30 21.91 -3.19
CA THR A 87 -3.66 20.58 -2.67
C THR A 87 -3.19 19.49 -3.61
N TYR A 88 -2.99 18.29 -3.07
CA TYR A 88 -2.64 17.11 -3.86
C TYR A 88 -3.30 15.85 -3.29
N CYS A 89 -3.35 14.81 -4.10
CA CYS A 89 -3.77 13.47 -3.75
C CYS A 89 -2.70 12.49 -4.23
N LEU A 90 -2.09 11.78 -3.29
CA LEU A 90 -1.17 10.68 -3.58
C LEU A 90 -1.92 9.37 -3.36
N ALA A 91 -1.69 8.40 -4.23
CA ALA A 91 -2.27 7.08 -4.11
C ALA A 91 -1.21 5.99 -4.33
N GLU A 92 -1.37 4.89 -3.61
CA GLU A 92 -0.43 3.77 -3.57
C GLU A 92 -1.23 2.48 -3.72
N ASN A 93 -0.76 1.56 -4.56
CA ASN A 93 -1.31 0.22 -4.65
C ASN A 93 -0.35 -0.81 -4.03
N VAL A 94 -0.80 -1.48 -2.98
CA VAL A 94 -0.04 -2.59 -2.35
C VAL A 94 -0.94 -3.80 -2.24
N GLY A 95 -0.50 -4.91 -2.84
CA GLY A 95 -1.22 -6.19 -2.78
C GLY A 95 -2.62 -6.15 -3.40
N GLY A 96 -2.83 -5.30 -4.41
CA GLY A 96 -4.11 -5.14 -5.10
C GLY A 96 -5.12 -4.23 -4.38
N LYS A 97 -4.74 -3.65 -3.24
CA LYS A 97 -5.56 -2.65 -2.52
C LYS A 97 -4.95 -1.27 -2.73
N LEU A 98 -5.81 -0.34 -3.16
CA LEU A 98 -5.43 1.05 -3.36
C LEU A 98 -5.70 1.84 -2.08
N TRP A 99 -4.71 2.60 -1.66
CA TRP A 99 -4.82 3.59 -0.60
C TRP A 99 -4.49 4.95 -1.16
N SER A 100 -5.10 6.01 -0.65
CA SER A 100 -4.79 7.38 -1.01
C SER A 100 -4.77 8.30 0.20
N VAL A 101 -4.11 9.43 0.05
CA VAL A 101 -4.02 10.48 1.07
C VAL A 101 -4.07 11.86 0.41
N ARG A 102 -4.90 12.74 0.98
CA ARG A 102 -4.98 14.14 0.58
C ARG A 102 -4.02 14.99 1.40
N GLY A 103 -3.24 15.84 0.73
CA GLY A 103 -2.42 16.87 1.37
C GLY A 103 -2.69 18.27 0.82
N PRO A 104 -2.01 19.31 1.35
CA PRO A 104 -1.03 19.24 2.44
C PRO A 104 -1.67 19.03 3.83
N GLY A 105 -0.86 18.69 4.84
CA GLY A 105 -1.31 18.58 6.23
C GLY A 105 -2.10 17.32 6.55
N ALA A 106 -1.83 16.22 5.84
CA ALA A 106 -2.56 14.97 5.98
C ALA A 106 -2.50 14.39 7.40
N GLY A 107 -3.65 14.28 8.05
CA GLY A 107 -3.85 13.58 9.31
C GLY A 107 -4.21 12.10 9.11
N ALA A 108 -4.39 11.38 10.23
CA ALA A 108 -4.73 9.96 10.20
C ALA A 108 -6.08 9.66 9.50
N SER A 109 -7.02 10.61 9.50
CA SER A 109 -8.35 10.51 8.88
C SER A 109 -8.33 10.62 7.35
N ASP A 110 -7.25 11.13 6.77
CA ASP A 110 -7.18 11.46 5.35
C ASP A 110 -6.74 10.26 4.49
N TYR A 111 -6.35 9.15 5.12
CA TYR A 111 -6.03 7.90 4.44
C TYR A 111 -7.31 7.17 4.05
N LYS A 112 -7.60 7.09 2.75
CA LYS A 112 -8.78 6.42 2.18
C LYS A 112 -8.38 5.20 1.35
N THR A 113 -9.30 4.27 1.12
CA THR A 113 -9.11 3.10 0.25
C THR A 113 -9.64 3.31 -1.18
N ASN A 114 -9.77 4.58 -1.61
CA ASN A 114 -10.24 4.96 -2.94
C ASN A 114 -9.21 5.85 -3.64
N LEU A 115 -9.31 6.05 -4.95
CA LEU A 115 -8.34 6.86 -5.72
C LEU A 115 -8.62 8.36 -5.65
N THR A 116 -9.80 8.77 -5.18
CA THR A 116 -10.27 10.15 -5.32
C THR A 116 -9.87 11.07 -4.17
N CYS A 117 -9.22 10.56 -3.11
CA CYS A 117 -8.93 11.34 -1.89
C CYS A 117 -10.12 12.19 -1.40
N ALA A 118 -11.33 11.73 -1.68
CA ALA A 118 -12.59 12.41 -1.40
C ALA A 118 -13.02 12.17 0.05
#